data_AF-A0A9W8QSA1-F1
#
_entry.id   AF-A0A9W8QSA1-F1
#
_cell.length_a   1.000
_cell.length_b   1.000
_cell.length_c   1.000
_cell.angle_alpha   90.00
_cell.angle_beta   90.00
_cell.angle_gamma   90.00
#
_symmetry.space_group_name_H-M   'P 1'
#
loop_
_entity.id
_entity.type
_entity.pdbx_description
1 polymer ?
#
loop_
_entity_poly.entity_id
_entity_poly.type
_entity_poly.pdbx_seq_one_letter_code
_entity_poly.pdbx_strand_id
1 'polypeptide(L)'
;MRQYITSINTITKQGAPFNLKVKKRWPGATFVVFDAHHVLLDVFASPEKYLDTQANVTGVYNKCEVLMEDCTPSDKPMSSFAFYDELHISERVRE
;
A
#
# COMPACT_ATOMS: atom_id res chain seq x y z
N MET A 1 -5.68 -7.42 -2.12
CA MET A 1 -4.45 -6.69 -2.53
C MET A 1 -3.15 -7.47 -2.35
N ARG A 2 -2.85 -8.08 -1.19
CA ARG A 2 -1.52 -8.62 -0.85
C ARG A 2 -0.85 -9.51 -1.92
N GLN A 3 -1.61 -10.39 -2.58
CA GLN A 3 -1.07 -11.30 -3.61
C GLN A 3 -0.76 -10.63 -4.96
N TYR A 4 -1.41 -9.51 -5.30
CA TYR A 4 -1.24 -8.87 -6.61
C TYR A 4 0.02 -7.98 -6.67
N ILE A 5 0.47 -7.44 -5.54
CA ILE A 5 1.61 -6.51 -5.49
C ILE A 5 2.94 -7.25 -5.77
N THR A 6 3.08 -8.49 -5.31
CA THR A 6 4.31 -9.29 -5.50
C THR A 6 4.60 -9.57 -6.99
N SER A 7 3.56 -9.89 -7.77
CA SER A 7 3.69 -10.17 -9.20
C SER A 7 4.06 -8.91 -10.01
N ILE A 8 3.48 -7.75 -9.66
CA ILE A 8 3.80 -6.47 -10.29
C ILE A 8 5.27 -6.09 -10.03
N ASN A 9 5.78 -6.35 -8.83
CA ASN A 9 7.17 -6.05 -8.49
C ASN A 9 8.18 -6.85 -9.31
N THR A 10 7.93 -8.13 -9.58
CA THR A 10 8.80 -8.95 -10.43
C THR A 10 8.84 -8.41 -11.85
N ILE A 11 7.68 -8.01 -12.39
CA ILE A 11 7.56 -7.37 -13.71
C ILE A 11 8.25 -6.00 -13.71
N THR A 12 8.23 -5.27 -12.59
CA THR A 12 8.80 -3.91 -12.49
C THR A 12 10.31 -3.93 -12.31
N LYS A 13 10.85 -4.79 -11.44
CA LYS A 13 12.31 -4.92 -11.20
C LYS A 13 13.06 -5.32 -12.46
N GLN A 14 12.48 -6.18 -13.29
CA GLN A 14 13.11 -6.61 -14.55
C GLN A 14 12.68 -5.74 -15.74
N GLY A 15 11.41 -5.31 -15.78
CA GLY A 15 10.84 -4.57 -16.89
C GLY A 15 11.31 -3.12 -16.95
N ALA A 16 11.36 -2.40 -15.83
CA ALA A 16 11.72 -0.98 -15.85
C ALA A 16 13.17 -0.75 -16.35
N PRO A 17 14.21 -1.46 -15.84
CA PRO A 17 15.57 -1.30 -16.35
C PRO A 17 15.70 -1.70 -17.82
N PHE A 18 15.06 -2.79 -18.25
CA PHE A 18 15.11 -3.24 -19.64
C PHE A 18 14.45 -2.24 -20.60
N ASN A 19 13.25 -1.75 -20.27
CA ASN A 19 12.55 -0.77 -21.10
C ASN A 19 13.30 0.57 -21.16
N LEU A 20 13.94 0.97 -20.07
CA LEU A 20 14.74 2.20 -20.01
C LEU A 20 16.07 2.09 -20.76
N LYS A 21 16.88 1.06 -20.47
CA LYS A 21 18.27 0.97 -20.94
C LYS A 21 18.42 0.26 -22.28
N VAL A 22 17.65 -0.80 -22.53
CA VAL A 22 17.77 -1.62 -23.74
C VAL A 22 16.81 -1.12 -24.82
N LYS A 23 15.52 -1.04 -24.51
CA LYS A 23 14.51 -0.58 -25.48
C LYS A 23 14.53 0.94 -25.67
N LYS A 24 15.16 1.70 -24.76
CA LYS A 24 15.16 3.17 -24.75
C LYS A 24 13.75 3.75 -24.94
N ARG A 25 12.76 3.09 -24.33
CA ARG A 25 11.33 3.35 -24.56
C ARG A 25 10.93 4.78 -24.21
N TRP A 26 11.61 5.37 -23.23
CA TRP A 26 11.32 6.72 -22.71
C TRP A 26 12.58 7.59 -22.74
N PRO A 27 12.91 8.20 -23.89
CA PRO A 27 14.09 9.06 -24.01
C PRO A 27 14.03 10.27 -23.07
N GLY A 28 15.13 10.56 -22.37
CA GLY A 28 15.24 11.71 -21.46
C GLY A 28 14.55 11.55 -20.09
N ALA A 29 13.79 10.47 -19.87
CA ALA A 29 13.12 10.23 -18.61
C ALA A 29 14.07 9.64 -17.55
N THR A 30 13.90 10.09 -16.30
CA THR A 30 14.56 9.52 -15.12
C THR A 30 13.54 8.68 -14.34
N PHE A 31 13.93 7.49 -13.91
CA PHE A 31 13.05 6.53 -13.22
C PHE A 31 13.55 6.25 -11.81
N VAL A 32 12.62 6.16 -10.87
CA VAL A 32 12.80 5.58 -9.55
C VAL A 32 11.80 4.45 -9.39
N VAL A 33 12.24 3.31 -8.87
CA VAL A 33 11.38 2.16 -8.58
C VAL A 33 11.23 2.06 -7.07
N PHE A 34 10.00 2.25 -6.58
CA PHE A 34 9.66 2.15 -5.17
C PHE A 34 8.95 0.82 -4.88
N ASP A 35 9.51 0.03 -3.96
CA ASP A 35 8.98 -1.30 -3.61
C ASP A 35 7.92 -1.20 -2.51
N ALA A 36 6.71 -0.78 -2.89
CA ALA A 36 5.59 -0.63 -1.96
C ALA A 36 5.17 -1.95 -1.29
N HIS A 37 5.44 -3.10 -1.91
CA HIS A 37 5.18 -4.41 -1.31
C HIS A 37 6.01 -4.63 -0.06
N HIS A 38 7.31 -4.35 -0.13
CA HIS A 38 8.20 -4.54 1.01
C HIS A 38 7.82 -3.62 2.16
N VAL A 39 7.46 -2.38 1.86
CA VAL A 39 6.94 -1.42 2.86
C VAL A 39 5.71 -1.97 3.56
N LEU A 40 4.72 -2.45 2.80
CA LEU A 40 3.50 -3.03 3.39
C LEU A 40 3.79 -4.30 4.20
N LEU A 41 4.70 -5.16 3.73
CA LEU A 41 5.11 -6.34 4.51
C LEU A 41 5.76 -5.97 5.83
N ASP A 42 6.57 -4.90 5.87
CA ASP A 42 7.21 -4.44 7.09
C ASP A 42 6.19 -3.82 8.07
N VAL A 43 5.22 -3.04 7.57
CA VAL A 43 4.07 -2.57 8.35
C VAL A 43 3.29 -3.73 8.95
N PHE A 44 3.08 -4.81 8.19
CA PHE A 44 2.39 -5.98 8.70
C PHE A 44 3.21 -6.80 9.70
N ALA A 45 4.54 -6.83 9.55
CA ALA A 45 5.43 -7.56 10.44
C ALA A 45 5.66 -6.83 11.77
N SER A 46 5.69 -5.49 11.74
CA SER A 46 6.00 -4.64 12.90
C SER A 46 5.04 -3.43 12.99
N PRO A 47 3.73 -3.65 13.17
CA PRO A 47 2.73 -2.58 13.02
C PRO A 47 2.89 -1.42 14.01
N GLU A 48 3.27 -1.71 15.25
CA GLU A 48 3.49 -0.69 16.30
C GLU A 48 4.68 0.25 16.02
N LYS A 49 5.51 -0.05 15.01
CA LYS A 49 6.57 0.87 14.54
C LYS A 49 6.02 1.98 13.65
N TYR A 50 4.88 1.75 13.01
CA TYR A 50 4.33 2.59 11.95
C TYR A 50 2.96 3.19 12.30
N LEU A 51 2.21 2.50 13.14
CA LEU A 51 0.86 2.87 13.52
C LEU A 51 0.82 3.23 15.00
N ASP A 52 -0.15 4.06 15.37
CA ASP A 52 -0.40 4.40 16.77
C ASP A 52 -0.86 3.15 17.55
N THR A 53 -0.81 3.25 18.89
CA THR A 53 -1.19 2.17 19.81
C THR A 53 -2.50 1.50 19.43
N GLN A 54 -2.59 0.18 19.66
CA GLN A 54 -3.70 -0.67 19.21
C GLN A 54 -3.71 -0.81 17.68
N ALA A 55 -2.52 -1.03 17.11
CA ALA A 55 -2.32 -1.08 15.68
C ALA A 55 -3.16 -2.20 15.03
N ASN A 56 -3.85 -1.85 13.95
CA ASN A 56 -4.77 -2.72 13.23
C ASN A 56 -4.39 -2.80 11.75
N VAL A 57 -3.89 -3.96 11.36
CA VAL A 57 -3.47 -4.27 9.98
C VAL A 57 -4.43 -5.19 9.22
N THR A 58 -5.49 -5.64 9.89
CA THR A 58 -6.45 -6.62 9.32
C THR A 58 -7.82 -6.02 9.06
N GLY A 59 -8.20 -5.01 9.83
CA GLY A 59 -9.44 -4.25 9.68
C GLY A 59 -9.22 -2.93 8.95
N VAL A 60 -10.30 -2.19 8.83
CA VAL A 60 -10.36 -0.89 8.15
C VAL A 60 -10.91 0.16 9.11
N TYR A 61 -10.48 1.41 8.97
CA TYR A 61 -10.99 2.50 9.79
C TYR A 61 -12.45 2.82 9.46
N ASN A 62 -12.78 2.98 8.19
CA ASN A 62 -14.10 3.32 7.66
C ASN A 62 -14.66 2.10 6.95
N LYS A 63 -15.45 1.30 7.67
CA LYS A 63 -16.03 0.06 7.15
C LYS A 63 -17.34 0.37 6.45
N CYS A 64 -17.47 -0.02 5.19
CA CYS A 64 -18.68 0.21 4.42
C CYS A 64 -19.46 -1.10 4.23
N GLU A 65 -20.78 -1.05 4.33
CA GLU A 65 -21.62 -2.17 3.92
C GLU A 65 -21.68 -2.31 2.39
N VAL A 66 -22.34 -3.36 1.91
CA VAL A 66 -22.45 -3.68 0.47
C VAL A 66 -23.00 -2.45 -0.26
N LEU A 67 -22.31 -2.01 -1.33
CA LEU A 67 -22.58 -0.82 -2.15
C LEU A 67 -22.03 0.53 -1.66
N MET A 68 -21.21 0.57 -0.59
CA MET A 68 -20.50 1.80 -0.15
C MET A 68 -21.41 2.97 0.30
N GLU A 69 -22.70 2.73 0.54
CA GLU A 69 -23.64 3.81 0.90
C GLU A 69 -23.64 4.12 2.41
N ASP A 70 -23.53 3.09 3.25
CA ASP A 70 -23.47 3.23 4.71
C ASP A 70 -22.10 2.82 5.25
N CYS A 71 -21.25 3.81 5.50
CA CYS A 71 -19.92 3.62 6.06
C CYS A 71 -19.87 4.08 7.52
N THR A 72 -19.36 3.23 8.38
CA THR A 72 -19.19 3.52 9.80
C THR A 72 -17.70 3.59 10.15
N PRO A 73 -17.21 4.74 10.67
CA PRO A 73 -15.85 4.85 11.15
C PRO A 73 -15.68 4.09 12.47
N SER A 74 -14.46 3.63 12.71
CA SER A 74 -14.09 2.98 13.97
C SER A 74 -13.99 3.99 15.11
N ASP A 75 -14.30 3.54 16.33
CA ASP A 75 -14.08 4.31 17.56
C ASP A 75 -12.58 4.49 17.91
N LYS A 76 -11.69 3.83 17.16
CA LYS A 76 -10.24 3.93 17.33
C LYS A 76 -9.64 5.02 16.42
N PRO A 77 -8.50 5.62 16.80
CA PRO A 77 -7.84 6.62 15.97
C PRO A 77 -7.53 6.06 14.57
N MET A 78 -7.77 6.86 13.52
CA MET A 78 -7.46 6.45 12.14
C MET A 78 -5.97 6.10 11.96
N SER A 79 -5.09 6.75 12.72
CA SER A 79 -3.64 6.50 12.75
C SER A 79 -3.27 5.12 13.29
N SER A 80 -4.17 4.42 13.97
CA SER A 80 -3.98 3.03 14.41
C SER A 80 -4.24 2.03 13.27
N PHE A 81 -4.74 2.43 12.10
CA PHE A 81 -5.10 1.50 11.02
C PHE A 81 -4.14 1.57 9.84
N ALA A 82 -3.81 0.41 9.26
CA ALA A 82 -3.10 0.36 7.97
C ALA A 82 -4.01 0.67 6.77
N PHE A 83 -5.33 0.46 6.91
CA PHE A 83 -6.31 0.63 5.85
C PHE A 83 -7.40 1.62 6.26
N TYR A 84 -7.72 2.53 5.34
CA TYR A 84 -8.84 3.44 5.48
C TYR A 84 -10.16 2.70 5.25
N ASP A 85 -10.29 2.00 4.13
CA ASP A 85 -11.45 1.16 3.78
C ASP A 85 -10.96 -0.18 3.22
N GLU A 86 -11.84 -0.99 2.63
CA GLU A 86 -11.54 -2.35 2.15
C GLU A 86 -10.45 -2.39 1.06
N LEU A 87 -10.12 -1.25 0.45
CA LEU A 87 -9.14 -1.14 -0.63
C LEU A 87 -8.04 -0.11 -0.35
N HIS A 88 -8.34 1.03 0.26
CA HIS A 88 -7.43 2.16 0.37
C HIS A 88 -6.54 2.07 1.61
N ILE A 89 -5.26 2.31 1.43
CA ILE A 89 -4.28 2.42 2.51
C ILE A 89 -4.54 3.72 3.29
N SER A 90 -4.41 3.68 4.62
CA SER A 90 -4.61 4.86 5.47
C SER A 90 -3.59 5.96 5.17
N GLU A 91 -3.89 7.19 5.61
CA GLU A 91 -2.94 8.31 5.50
C GLU A 91 -1.62 8.00 6.22
N ARG A 92 -1.69 7.29 7.36
CA ARG A 92 -0.51 7.02 8.17
C ARG A 92 0.54 6.13 7.49
N VAL A 93 0.10 5.24 6.60
CA VAL A 93 0.99 4.38 5.81
C VAL A 93 1.38 5.05 4.47
N ARG A 94 0.76 6.19 4.13
CA ARG A 94 1.09 6.99 2.94
C ARG A 94 2.11 8.11 3.22
N GLU A 95 2.31 8.48 4.48
CA GLU A 95 3.40 9.37 4.95
C GLU A 95 4.75 8.65 5.01
#